data_AF-A0A212PRU3-F1
#
_entry.id   AF-A0A212PRU3-F1
#
_cell.length_a   1.000
_cell.length_b   1.000
_cell.length_c   1.000
_cell.angle_alpha   90.00
_cell.angle_beta   90.00
_cell.angle_gamma   90.00
#
_symmetry.space_group_name_H-M   'P 1'
#
loop_
_entity.id
_entity.type
_entity.pdbx_description
1 polymer ?
#
loop_
_entity_poly.entity_id
_entity_poly.type
_entity_poly.pdbx_seq_one_letter_code
_entity_poly.pdbx_strand_id
1 'polypeptide(L)'
;MEHVMQEGTPRIRSLQATPMPDGRRVVVELELEFAPSPQRPDLELILYNARGEEVHSLAVMEVMELRPAYVLHLRQPDPGAPYQVEARLLAGDRVLDRQETTVRIPEPITVQDDETLRRILREARVIAVVGLSADPERPSHQVASYLQRQGYRIIPVNPTIPEVLGEPSYPDLLSVPEPVDVVDVFRPARYVPEIVEQAIAKGAKVIWMQLGVIHFEAAQRAREAGLLVVMDRCMKIEHQRLLRTGA
;
A
#
# COMPACT_ATOMS: atom_id res chain seq x y z
N MET A 1 48.50 35.03 8.03
CA MET A 1 47.14 35.19 7.47
C MET A 1 46.56 33.78 7.33
N GLU A 2 46.03 33.26 8.43
CA GLU A 2 45.17 32.07 8.37
C GLU A 2 43.80 32.54 7.92
N HIS A 3 43.40 32.12 6.72
CA HIS A 3 42.00 32.13 6.35
C HIS A 3 41.28 31.15 7.27
N VAL A 4 40.65 31.68 8.32
CA VAL A 4 39.62 30.98 9.08
C VAL A 4 38.51 30.66 8.08
N MET A 5 38.47 29.41 7.60
CA MET A 5 37.32 28.92 6.88
C MET A 5 36.14 29.04 7.83
N GLN A 6 35.11 29.82 7.46
CA GLN A 6 33.85 29.80 8.19
C GLN A 6 33.32 28.36 8.16
N GLU A 7 33.36 27.69 9.31
CA GLU A 7 32.77 26.37 9.48
C GLU A 7 31.28 26.47 9.14
N GLY A 8 30.86 25.82 8.06
CA GLY A 8 29.45 25.77 7.70
C GLY A 8 28.65 25.14 8.84
N THR A 9 27.41 25.57 9.06
CA THR A 9 26.46 24.81 9.91
C THR A 9 25.80 23.76 9.02
N PRO A 10 25.51 22.54 9.51
CA PRO A 10 24.66 21.60 8.77
C PRO A 10 23.36 22.25 8.32
N ARG A 11 22.92 21.96 7.09
CA ARG A 11 21.72 22.54 6.49
C ARG A 11 20.85 21.49 5.82
N ILE A 12 19.56 21.73 5.83
CA ILE A 12 18.59 21.11 4.94
C ILE A 12 18.60 21.96 3.67
N ARG A 13 19.01 21.38 2.55
CA ARG A 13 19.00 22.04 1.22
C ARG A 13 17.64 21.95 0.57
N SER A 14 16.98 20.80 0.69
CA SER A 14 15.61 20.61 0.24
C SER A 14 14.86 19.63 1.14
N LEU A 15 13.55 19.82 1.22
CA LEU A 15 12.60 18.97 1.92
C LEU A 15 11.39 18.76 1.02
N GLN A 16 11.18 17.53 0.57
CA GLN A 16 10.03 17.14 -0.23
C GLN A 16 9.20 16.09 0.52
N ALA A 17 7.88 16.22 0.43
CA ALA A 17 6.95 15.30 1.04
C ALA A 17 5.95 14.83 -0.02
N THR A 18 5.99 13.55 -0.34
CA THR A 18 5.17 12.93 -1.37
C THR A 18 4.20 11.94 -0.72
N PRO A 19 2.88 12.11 -0.88
CA PRO A 19 1.94 11.17 -0.30
C PRO A 19 1.92 9.87 -1.13
N MET A 20 1.79 8.73 -0.45
CA MET A 20 1.58 7.46 -1.13
C MET A 20 0.10 7.30 -1.54
N PRO A 21 -0.20 6.60 -2.65
CA PRO A 21 -1.57 6.42 -3.12
C PRO A 21 -2.48 5.63 -2.17
N ASP A 22 -1.92 4.94 -1.18
CA ASP A 22 -2.73 4.27 -0.14
C ASP A 22 -3.39 5.26 0.84
N GLY A 23 -3.04 6.54 0.79
CA GLY A 23 -3.58 7.57 1.68
C GLY A 23 -3.15 7.40 3.15
N ARG A 24 -2.10 6.63 3.44
CA ARG A 24 -1.65 6.35 4.82
C ARG A 24 -0.17 6.59 5.04
N ARG A 25 0.61 6.84 3.99
CA ARG A 25 2.05 7.05 4.09
C ARG A 25 2.47 8.33 3.38
N VAL A 26 3.49 8.97 3.92
CA VAL A 26 4.19 10.11 3.32
C VAL A 26 5.66 9.73 3.19
N VAL A 27 6.20 9.83 1.99
CA VAL A 27 7.64 9.73 1.74
C VAL A 27 8.24 11.12 1.91
N VAL A 28 9.21 11.24 2.81
CA VAL A 28 9.95 12.47 3.05
C VAL A 28 11.36 12.30 2.50
N GLU A 29 11.69 13.08 1.48
CA GLU A 29 12.99 13.10 0.84
C GLU A 29 13.71 14.40 1.23
N LEU A 30 14.94 14.26 1.71
CA LEU A 30 15.76 15.40 2.09
C LEU A 30 17.01 15.46 1.23
N GLU A 31 17.50 16.66 0.96
CA GLU A 31 18.90 16.87 0.60
C GLU A 31 19.58 17.62 1.75
N LEU A 32 20.63 17.04 2.30
CA LEU A 32 21.36 17.55 3.45
C LEU A 32 22.74 18.02 3.03
N GLU A 33 23.23 19.05 3.70
CA GLU A 33 24.60 19.49 3.62
C GLU A 33 25.21 19.45 5.02
N PHE A 34 26.32 18.74 5.17
CA PHE A 34 27.04 18.69 6.43
C PHE A 34 28.31 19.51 6.35
N ALA A 35 28.58 20.23 7.43
CA ALA A 35 29.88 20.80 7.68
C ALA A 35 30.96 19.70 7.75
N PRO A 36 32.23 20.02 7.47
CA PRO A 36 33.36 19.16 7.81
C PRO A 36 33.51 19.11 9.34
N SER A 37 32.71 18.28 10.00
CA SER A 37 32.67 18.06 11.44
C SER A 37 32.70 16.56 11.74
N PRO A 38 33.43 16.12 12.79
CA PRO A 38 33.38 14.72 13.23
C PRO A 38 32.02 14.36 13.84
N GLN A 39 31.29 15.33 14.39
CA GLN A 39 29.96 15.13 14.93
C GLN A 39 28.92 15.39 13.85
N ARG A 40 28.06 14.39 13.61
CA ARG A 40 26.91 14.50 12.71
C ARG A 40 25.71 15.02 13.47
N PRO A 41 24.84 15.81 12.80
CA PRO A 41 23.61 16.23 13.43
C PRO A 41 22.66 15.05 13.61
N ASP A 42 21.78 15.16 14.59
CA ASP A 42 20.58 14.34 14.63
C ASP A 42 19.53 14.92 13.68
N LEU A 43 18.62 14.09 13.18
CA LEU A 43 17.49 14.51 12.36
C LEU A 43 16.19 14.15 13.08
N GLU A 44 15.32 15.13 13.27
CA GLU A 44 13.94 14.94 13.71
C GLU A 44 13.00 15.28 12.55
N LEU A 45 12.09 14.36 12.23
CA LEU A 45 10.99 14.58 11.30
C LEU A 45 9.68 14.52 12.08
N ILE A 46 8.85 15.55 11.93
CA ILE A 46 7.56 15.64 12.61
C ILE A 46 6.48 15.90 11.57
N LEU A 47 5.35 15.23 11.74
CA LEU A 47 4.17 15.42 10.91
C LEU A 47 3.05 15.98 11.79
N TYR A 48 2.53 17.14 11.41
CA TYR A 48 1.40 17.79 12.05
C TYR A 48 0.15 17.72 11.16
N ASN A 49 -1.01 17.51 11.75
CA ASN A 49 -2.29 17.61 11.04
C ASN A 49 -2.74 19.07 10.89
N ALA A 50 -3.87 19.29 10.22
CA ALA A 50 -4.44 20.63 10.00
C ALA A 50 -4.82 21.39 11.29
N ARG A 51 -4.89 20.71 12.45
CA ARG A 51 -5.12 21.32 13.77
C ARG A 51 -3.82 21.70 14.49
N GLY A 52 -2.66 21.43 13.89
CA GLY A 52 -1.35 21.63 14.51
C GLY A 52 -0.98 20.55 15.53
N GLU A 53 -1.70 19.43 15.56
CA GLU A 53 -1.39 18.31 16.45
C GLU A 53 -0.33 17.41 15.80
N GLU A 54 0.69 17.02 16.57
CA GLU A 54 1.65 16.02 16.14
C GLU A 54 0.94 14.67 15.97
N VAL A 55 1.02 14.10 14.77
CA VAL A 55 0.44 12.80 14.44
C VAL A 55 1.50 11.72 14.20
N HIS A 56 2.75 12.12 13.98
CA HIS A 56 3.90 11.23 13.81
C HIS A 56 5.20 11.99 14.08
N SER A 57 6.18 11.30 14.65
CA SER A 57 7.56 11.79 14.73
C SER A 57 8.54 10.64 14.53
N LEU A 58 9.69 10.97 13.93
CA LEU A 58 10.82 10.07 13.71
C LEU A 58 12.10 10.82 14.10
N ALA A 59 12.93 10.19 14.93
CA ALA A 59 14.25 10.70 15.27
C ALA A 59 15.33 9.74 14.73
N VAL A 60 16.34 10.31 14.08
CA VAL A 60 17.50 9.61 13.53
C VAL A 60 18.74 10.22 14.14
N MET A 61 19.45 9.44 14.94
CA MET A 61 20.70 9.88 15.55
C MET A 61 21.83 9.86 14.52
N GLU A 62 22.67 10.88 14.54
CA GLU A 62 23.88 11.00 13.71
C GLU A 62 23.62 10.66 12.23
N VAL A 63 22.79 11.45 11.54
CA VAL A 63 22.42 11.18 10.14
C VAL A 63 23.65 11.24 9.22
N MET A 64 23.89 10.16 8.48
CA MET A 64 25.08 9.98 7.63
C MET A 64 24.80 10.23 6.15
N GLU A 65 23.59 9.92 5.69
CA GLU A 65 23.21 10.05 4.30
C GLU A 65 22.93 11.50 3.93
N LEU A 66 23.45 11.94 2.78
CA LEU A 66 23.18 13.29 2.26
C LEU A 66 21.82 13.41 1.58
N ARG A 67 21.22 12.28 1.17
CA ARG A 67 19.94 12.23 0.48
C ARG A 67 19.03 11.14 1.04
N PRO A 68 18.70 11.17 2.34
CA PRO A 68 17.89 10.14 2.94
C PRO A 68 16.43 10.28 2.51
N ALA A 69 15.74 9.14 2.46
CA ALA A 69 14.29 9.07 2.27
C ALA A 69 13.66 8.26 3.40
N TYR A 70 12.64 8.83 4.05
CA TYR A 70 11.92 8.20 5.16
C TYR A 70 10.45 8.05 4.84
N VAL A 71 9.82 6.99 5.35
CA VAL A 71 8.38 6.76 5.22
C VAL A 71 7.72 7.02 6.56
N LEU A 72 6.90 8.07 6.61
CA LEU A 72 6.09 8.38 7.79
C LEU A 72 4.71 7.73 7.65
N HIS A 73 4.27 7.02 8.69
CA HIS A 73 3.01 6.27 8.70
C HIS A 73 1.92 7.01 9.48
N LEU A 74 0.81 7.30 8.81
CA LEU A 74 -0.40 7.88 9.39
C LEU A 74 -1.29 6.81 9.99
N ARG A 75 -1.55 6.90 11.31
CA ARG A 75 -2.48 6.00 11.99
C ARG A 75 -3.94 6.32 11.62
N GLN A 76 -4.29 7.60 11.66
CA GLN A 76 -5.62 8.14 11.37
C GLN A 76 -5.48 9.26 10.32
N PRO A 77 -5.43 8.91 9.02
CA PRO A 77 -5.37 9.90 7.96
C PRO A 77 -6.70 10.64 7.82
N ASP A 78 -6.62 11.91 7.41
CA ASP A 78 -7.73 12.78 7.03
C ASP A 78 -7.55 13.14 5.54
N PRO A 79 -8.13 12.36 4.63
CA PRO A 79 -7.98 12.57 3.20
C PRO A 79 -8.38 13.99 2.75
N GLY A 80 -7.59 14.57 1.85
CA GLY A 80 -7.76 15.93 1.34
C GLY A 80 -7.23 17.04 2.26
N ALA A 81 -7.10 16.77 3.57
CA ALA A 81 -6.56 17.72 4.52
C ALA A 81 -5.06 17.98 4.30
N PRO A 82 -4.57 19.21 4.54
CA PRO A 82 -3.14 19.49 4.54
C PRO A 82 -2.48 18.97 5.82
N TYR A 83 -1.29 18.42 5.66
CA TYR A 83 -0.37 18.05 6.74
C TYR A 83 0.92 18.82 6.58
N GLN A 84 1.48 19.31 7.68
CA GLN A 84 2.78 19.98 7.71
C GLN A 84 3.84 18.95 8.09
N VAL A 85 4.88 18.84 7.27
CA VAL A 85 6.09 18.07 7.59
C VAL A 85 7.15 19.07 8.02
N GLU A 86 7.69 18.89 9.21
CA GLU A 86 8.81 19.66 9.73
C GLU A 86 10.04 18.75 9.83
N ALA A 87 11.18 19.23 9.34
CA ALA A 87 12.48 18.58 9.50
C ALA A 87 13.40 19.50 10.30
N ARG A 88 14.06 18.96 11.32
CA ARG A 88 15.02 19.67 12.17
C ARG A 88 16.34 18.92 12.18
N LEU A 89 17.43 19.64 11.95
CA LEU A 89 18.78 19.15 12.27
C LEU A 89 19.16 19.61 13.66
N LEU A 90 19.66 18.72 14.50
CA LEU A 90 19.98 19.02 15.90
C LEU A 90 21.42 18.69 16.26
N ALA A 91 21.95 19.39 17.28
CA ALA A 91 23.13 19.01 18.03
C ALA A 91 22.78 19.01 19.52
N GLY A 92 22.46 17.84 20.08
CA GLY A 92 21.78 17.76 21.38
C GLY A 92 20.42 18.47 21.30
N ASP A 93 20.12 19.35 22.26
CA ASP A 93 18.85 20.09 22.29
C ASP A 93 18.83 21.33 21.37
N ARG A 94 19.94 21.63 20.69
CA ARG A 94 20.05 22.82 19.84
C ARG A 94 19.63 22.51 18.40
N VAL A 95 18.60 23.19 17.92
CA VAL A 95 18.22 23.19 16.49
C VAL A 95 19.27 23.97 15.67
N LEU A 96 19.90 23.29 14.73
CA LEU A 96 20.91 23.81 13.81
C LEU A 96 20.27 24.40 12.55
N ASP A 97 19.27 23.70 12.02
CA ASP A 97 18.48 24.14 10.86
C ASP A 97 17.09 23.53 10.93
N ARG A 98 16.13 24.18 10.28
CA ARG A 98 14.74 23.74 10.22
C ARG A 98 14.14 24.08 8.86
N GLN A 99 13.45 23.12 8.27
CA GLN A 99 12.57 23.35 7.13
C GLN A 99 11.21 22.72 7.32
N GLU A 100 10.23 23.26 6.62
CA GLU A 100 8.86 22.79 6.63
C GLU A 100 8.32 22.72 5.21
N THR A 101 7.45 21.75 4.96
CA THR A 101 6.69 21.64 3.72
C THR A 101 5.27 21.17 4.04
N THR A 102 4.36 21.27 3.08
CA THR A 102 2.99 20.79 3.21
C THR A 102 2.72 19.69 2.21
N VAL A 103 2.02 18.65 2.66
CA VAL A 103 1.54 17.56 1.82
C VAL A 103 0.03 17.39 2.01
N ARG A 104 -0.68 17.01 0.94
CA ARG A 104 -2.09 16.62 1.03
C ARG A 104 -2.21 15.13 0.83
N ILE A 105 -2.90 14.47 1.75
CA ILE A 105 -3.09 13.02 1.68
C ILE A 105 -4.25 12.74 0.73
N PRO A 106 -4.07 11.90 -0.31
CA PRO A 106 -5.15 11.59 -1.23
C PRO A 106 -6.19 10.67 -0.57
N GLU A 107 -7.38 10.61 -1.15
CA GLU A 107 -8.31 9.52 -0.90
C GLU A 107 -7.65 8.18 -1.26
N PRO A 108 -7.60 7.20 -0.32
CA PRO A 108 -6.99 5.90 -0.55
C PRO A 108 -7.49 5.26 -1.84
N ILE A 109 -6.56 4.82 -2.70
CA ILE A 109 -6.97 4.09 -3.90
C ILE A 109 -7.43 2.66 -3.60
N THR A 110 -7.17 2.18 -2.38
CA THR A 110 -7.52 0.83 -1.93
C THR A 110 -8.43 0.83 -0.72
N VAL A 111 -9.39 -0.09 -0.71
CA VAL A 111 -10.23 -0.43 0.42
C VAL A 111 -9.39 -1.12 1.49
N GLN A 112 -9.39 -0.57 2.70
CA GLN A 112 -8.66 -1.09 3.86
C GLN A 112 -9.49 -1.08 5.15
N ASP A 113 -10.71 -0.53 5.13
CA ASP A 113 -11.58 -0.45 6.29
C ASP A 113 -12.41 -1.72 6.49
N ASP A 114 -12.62 -2.09 7.76
CA ASP A 114 -13.31 -3.32 8.14
C ASP A 114 -14.77 -3.39 7.66
N GLU A 115 -15.45 -2.25 7.56
CA GLU A 115 -16.85 -2.20 7.13
C GLU A 115 -16.98 -2.61 5.66
N THR A 116 -16.21 -1.98 4.79
CA THR A 116 -16.23 -2.26 3.35
C THR A 116 -15.69 -3.65 3.05
N LEU A 117 -14.60 -4.08 3.70
CA LEU A 117 -14.08 -5.44 3.55
C LEU A 117 -15.13 -6.49 3.95
N ARG A 118 -15.81 -6.27 5.09
CA ARG A 118 -16.88 -7.15 5.55
C ARG A 118 -18.05 -7.18 4.56
N ARG A 119 -18.42 -6.04 3.99
CA ARG A 119 -19.47 -5.94 2.96
C ARG A 119 -19.10 -6.75 1.72
N ILE A 120 -17.91 -6.54 1.16
CA ILE A 120 -17.40 -7.29 -0.01
C ILE A 120 -17.50 -8.80 0.26
N LEU A 121 -16.99 -9.26 1.40
CA LEU A 121 -16.98 -10.68 1.74
C LEU A 121 -18.40 -11.24 1.91
N ARG A 122 -19.33 -10.50 2.53
CA ARG A 122 -20.73 -10.97 2.72
C ARG A 122 -21.52 -11.03 1.42
N GLU A 123 -21.31 -10.08 0.53
CA GLU A 123 -22.11 -9.91 -0.69
C GLU A 123 -21.59 -10.73 -1.87
N ALA A 124 -20.27 -10.95 -1.94
CA ALA A 124 -19.67 -11.74 -3.00
C ALA A 124 -20.21 -13.19 -3.01
N ARG A 125 -20.41 -13.74 -4.20
CA ARG A 125 -20.80 -15.14 -4.42
C ARG A 125 -19.83 -15.85 -5.34
N VAL A 126 -19.39 -15.18 -6.41
CA VAL A 126 -18.51 -15.75 -7.43
C VAL A 126 -17.13 -15.11 -7.39
N ILE A 127 -16.10 -15.93 -7.16
CA ILE A 127 -14.70 -15.49 -7.06
C ILE A 127 -13.89 -16.18 -8.16
N ALA A 128 -13.33 -15.39 -9.09
CA ALA A 128 -12.35 -15.89 -10.04
C ALA A 128 -10.95 -15.79 -9.43
N VAL A 129 -10.27 -16.92 -9.28
CA VAL A 129 -8.95 -16.99 -8.64
C VAL A 129 -7.87 -17.09 -9.72
N VAL A 130 -7.22 -15.96 -10.00
CA VAL A 130 -6.20 -15.82 -11.04
C VAL A 130 -4.85 -16.30 -10.52
N GLY A 131 -4.32 -17.35 -11.14
CA GLY A 131 -3.13 -18.07 -10.66
C GLY A 131 -3.45 -19.15 -9.62
N LEU A 132 -4.66 -19.70 -9.64
CA LEU A 132 -5.00 -20.86 -8.81
C LEU A 132 -4.13 -22.08 -9.18
N SER A 133 -3.46 -22.65 -8.18
CA SER A 133 -2.62 -23.83 -8.34
C SER A 133 -3.35 -25.10 -7.92
N ALA A 134 -3.05 -26.22 -8.59
CA ALA A 134 -3.49 -27.56 -8.17
C ALA A 134 -2.69 -28.10 -6.97
N ASP A 135 -1.53 -27.51 -6.67
CA ASP A 135 -0.66 -27.90 -5.56
C ASP A 135 -1.26 -27.45 -4.20
N PRO A 136 -1.64 -28.38 -3.29
CA PRO A 136 -2.25 -28.06 -2.00
C PRO A 136 -1.38 -27.22 -1.06
N GLU A 137 -0.07 -27.21 -1.27
CA GLU A 137 0.86 -26.42 -0.45
C GLU A 137 0.89 -24.94 -0.89
N ARG A 138 0.33 -24.62 -2.06
CA ARG A 138 0.32 -23.23 -2.56
C ARG A 138 -0.75 -22.40 -1.84
N PRO A 139 -0.44 -21.15 -1.47
CA PRO A 139 -1.41 -20.25 -0.85
C PRO A 139 -2.70 -20.08 -1.67
N SER A 140 -2.60 -20.02 -3.01
CA SER A 140 -3.79 -19.91 -3.87
C SER A 140 -4.74 -21.09 -3.72
N HIS A 141 -4.20 -22.31 -3.64
CA HIS A 141 -5.01 -23.51 -3.40
C HIS A 141 -5.65 -23.48 -2.01
N GLN A 142 -4.88 -23.16 -0.97
CA GLN A 142 -5.38 -23.16 0.42
C GLN A 142 -6.47 -22.10 0.65
N VAL A 143 -6.32 -20.92 0.04
CA VAL A 143 -7.31 -19.83 0.13
C VAL A 143 -8.57 -20.19 -0.66
N ALA A 144 -8.43 -20.61 -1.92
CA ALA A 144 -9.57 -21.01 -2.75
C ALA A 144 -10.36 -22.16 -2.14
N SER A 145 -9.66 -23.22 -1.68
CA SER A 145 -10.28 -24.37 -1.01
C SER A 145 -11.03 -23.96 0.27
N TYR A 146 -10.46 -23.03 1.04
CA TYR A 146 -11.14 -22.48 2.21
C TYR A 146 -12.42 -21.74 1.81
N LEU A 147 -12.36 -20.82 0.84
CA LEU A 147 -13.50 -20.03 0.39
C LEU A 147 -14.60 -20.93 -0.22
N GLN A 148 -14.24 -21.95 -1.00
CA GLN A 148 -15.19 -22.94 -1.51
C GLN A 148 -15.96 -23.62 -0.36
N ARG A 149 -15.28 -24.00 0.73
CA ARG A 149 -15.93 -24.55 1.94
C ARG A 149 -16.79 -23.54 2.69
N GLN A 150 -16.57 -22.24 2.52
CA GLN A 150 -17.44 -21.20 3.07
C GLN A 150 -18.67 -20.90 2.18
N GLY A 151 -18.81 -21.60 1.06
CA GLY A 151 -19.98 -21.50 0.17
C GLY A 151 -19.81 -20.53 -1.01
N TYR A 152 -18.60 -20.02 -1.26
CA TYR A 152 -18.32 -19.25 -2.48
C TYR A 152 -18.20 -20.17 -3.69
N ARG A 153 -18.70 -19.72 -4.84
CA ARG A 153 -18.40 -20.30 -6.16
C ARG A 153 -16.98 -19.89 -6.54
N ILE A 154 -16.07 -20.86 -6.68
CA ILE A 154 -14.69 -20.61 -7.08
C ILE A 154 -14.52 -20.94 -8.57
N ILE A 155 -13.97 -19.99 -9.32
CA ILE A 155 -13.64 -20.15 -10.74
C ILE A 155 -12.12 -20.10 -10.89
N PRO A 156 -11.45 -21.23 -11.17
CA PRO A 156 -10.02 -21.23 -11.44
C PRO A 156 -9.69 -20.49 -12.74
N VAL A 157 -8.71 -19.59 -12.69
CA VAL A 157 -8.12 -18.98 -13.88
C VAL A 157 -6.63 -19.29 -13.91
N ASN A 158 -6.26 -20.32 -14.65
CA ASN A 158 -4.90 -20.75 -14.87
C ASN A 158 -4.79 -21.59 -16.17
N PRO A 159 -4.07 -21.11 -17.21
CA PRO A 159 -3.94 -21.82 -18.48
C PRO A 159 -3.09 -23.10 -18.41
N THR A 160 -2.36 -23.33 -17.31
CA THR A 160 -1.43 -24.47 -17.21
C THR A 160 -2.06 -25.75 -16.67
N ILE A 161 -3.32 -25.70 -16.25
CA ILE A 161 -4.04 -26.83 -15.66
C ILE A 161 -5.46 -26.88 -16.23
N PRO A 162 -6.04 -28.08 -16.46
CA PRO A 162 -7.39 -28.21 -16.99
C PRO A 162 -8.48 -28.08 -15.92
N GLU A 163 -8.19 -28.50 -14.68
CA GLU A 163 -9.14 -28.49 -13.56
C GLU A 163 -8.42 -28.40 -12.21
N VAL A 164 -9.12 -27.90 -11.18
CA VAL A 164 -8.65 -27.85 -9.79
C VAL A 164 -9.83 -27.66 -8.84
N LEU A 165 -9.80 -28.28 -7.66
CA LEU A 165 -10.88 -28.23 -6.66
C LEU A 165 -12.26 -28.67 -7.20
N GLY A 166 -12.26 -29.59 -8.17
CA GLY A 166 -13.47 -30.08 -8.84
C GLY A 166 -14.07 -29.11 -9.86
N GLU A 167 -13.33 -28.06 -10.25
CA GLU A 167 -13.79 -27.01 -11.14
C GLU A 167 -12.94 -26.94 -12.41
N PRO A 168 -13.54 -26.69 -13.59
CA PRO A 168 -12.80 -26.44 -14.81
C PRO A 168 -11.99 -25.15 -14.70
N SER A 169 -10.76 -25.16 -15.21
CA SER A 169 -9.87 -24.00 -15.20
C SER A 169 -9.88 -23.29 -16.55
N TYR A 170 -9.98 -21.96 -16.50
CA TYR A 170 -10.00 -21.10 -17.68
C TYR A 170 -8.62 -20.47 -17.94
N PRO A 171 -8.24 -20.23 -19.21
CA PRO A 171 -6.94 -19.65 -19.53
C PRO A 171 -6.79 -18.19 -19.11
N ASP A 172 -7.90 -17.45 -19.07
CA ASP A 172 -7.97 -16.03 -18.72
C ASP A 172 -9.37 -15.68 -18.17
N LEU A 173 -9.54 -14.46 -17.67
CA LEU A 173 -10.80 -14.00 -17.07
C LEU A 173 -11.93 -13.83 -18.10
N LEU A 174 -11.57 -13.53 -19.36
CA LEU A 174 -12.54 -13.28 -20.42
C LEU A 174 -13.18 -14.58 -20.94
N SER A 175 -12.45 -15.70 -20.80
CA SER A 175 -12.91 -17.05 -21.14
C SER A 175 -13.90 -17.62 -20.12
N VAL A 176 -14.01 -17.02 -18.93
CA VAL A 176 -14.99 -17.44 -17.92
C VAL A 176 -16.40 -17.16 -18.46
N PRO A 177 -17.34 -18.13 -18.48
CA PRO A 177 -18.66 -17.94 -19.09
C PRO A 177 -19.66 -17.19 -18.19
N GLU A 178 -19.44 -17.18 -16.87
CA GLU A 178 -20.35 -16.59 -15.89
C GLU A 178 -19.84 -15.22 -15.37
N PRO A 179 -20.71 -14.37 -14.79
CA PRO A 179 -20.29 -13.13 -14.13
C PRO A 179 -19.37 -13.39 -12.93
N VAL A 180 -18.45 -12.47 -12.66
CA VAL A 180 -17.49 -12.56 -11.55
C VAL A 180 -17.71 -11.38 -10.60
N ASP A 181 -17.91 -11.64 -9.30
CA ASP A 181 -17.99 -10.57 -8.30
C ASP A 181 -16.61 -10.07 -7.92
N VAL A 182 -15.69 -11.00 -7.63
CA VAL A 182 -14.33 -10.72 -7.14
C VAL A 182 -13.30 -11.43 -8.01
N VAL A 183 -12.30 -10.68 -8.47
CA VAL A 183 -11.09 -11.22 -9.08
C VAL A 183 -10.00 -11.30 -8.02
N ASP A 184 -9.69 -12.51 -7.55
CA ASP A 184 -8.68 -12.79 -6.52
C ASP A 184 -7.32 -13.16 -7.15
N VAL A 185 -6.31 -12.31 -6.95
CA VAL A 185 -5.07 -12.34 -7.73
C VAL A 185 -3.90 -12.91 -6.92
N PHE A 186 -3.38 -14.04 -7.39
CA PHE A 186 -2.16 -14.69 -6.86
C PHE A 186 -0.97 -14.61 -7.82
N ARG A 187 -1.10 -13.90 -8.95
CA ARG A 187 -0.01 -13.70 -9.90
C ARG A 187 0.93 -12.58 -9.42
N PRO A 188 2.24 -12.67 -9.74
CA PRO A 188 3.19 -11.59 -9.43
C PRO A 188 2.73 -10.22 -9.94
N ALA A 189 3.08 -9.15 -9.22
CA ALA A 189 2.65 -7.78 -9.49
C ALA A 189 2.79 -7.33 -10.95
N ARG A 190 3.85 -7.77 -11.65
CA ARG A 190 4.07 -7.45 -13.08
C ARG A 190 2.95 -7.89 -14.03
N TYR A 191 2.09 -8.85 -13.63
CA TYR A 191 0.94 -9.30 -14.41
C TYR A 191 -0.36 -8.58 -14.04
N VAL A 192 -0.36 -7.81 -12.95
CA VAL A 192 -1.57 -7.13 -12.45
C VAL A 192 -2.16 -6.14 -13.46
N PRO A 193 -1.38 -5.35 -14.23
CA PRO A 193 -1.96 -4.45 -15.23
C PRO A 193 -2.88 -5.15 -16.23
N GLU A 194 -2.44 -6.28 -16.79
CA GLU A 194 -3.25 -7.06 -17.73
C GLU A 194 -4.48 -7.67 -17.05
N ILE A 195 -4.33 -8.19 -15.83
CA ILE A 195 -5.43 -8.77 -15.04
C ILE A 195 -6.48 -7.71 -14.71
N VAL A 196 -6.07 -6.48 -14.41
CA VAL A 196 -6.97 -5.34 -14.18
C VAL A 196 -7.79 -5.03 -15.43
N GLU A 197 -7.17 -4.94 -16.61
CA GLU A 197 -7.92 -4.66 -17.84
C GLU A 197 -8.92 -5.78 -18.16
N GLN A 198 -8.55 -7.04 -17.93
CA GLN A 198 -9.48 -8.15 -18.07
C GLN A 198 -10.61 -8.11 -17.03
N ALA A 199 -10.32 -7.75 -15.77
CA ALA A 199 -11.32 -7.61 -14.72
C ALA A 199 -12.33 -6.50 -15.03
N ILE A 200 -11.85 -5.37 -15.57
CA ILE A 200 -12.68 -4.26 -16.05
C ILE A 200 -13.58 -4.73 -17.19
N ALA A 201 -13.00 -5.37 -18.22
CA ALA A 201 -13.76 -5.88 -19.37
C ALA A 201 -14.77 -6.96 -18.98
N LYS A 202 -14.46 -7.76 -17.95
CA LYS A 202 -15.36 -8.78 -17.39
C LYS A 202 -16.51 -8.18 -16.56
N GLY A 203 -16.42 -6.89 -16.21
CA GLY A 203 -17.39 -6.22 -15.35
C GLY A 203 -17.33 -6.71 -13.90
N ALA A 204 -16.15 -7.11 -13.42
CA ALA A 204 -15.97 -7.48 -12.03
C ALA A 204 -16.24 -6.27 -11.11
N LYS A 205 -16.72 -6.53 -9.89
CA LYS A 205 -17.00 -5.47 -8.91
C LYS A 205 -15.78 -5.14 -8.06
N VAL A 206 -14.96 -6.15 -7.79
CA VAL A 206 -13.80 -6.05 -6.91
C VAL A 206 -12.60 -6.72 -7.56
N ILE A 207 -11.45 -6.06 -7.50
CA ILE A 207 -10.16 -6.73 -7.66
C ILE A 207 -9.48 -6.84 -6.31
N TRP A 208 -9.08 -8.05 -5.96
CA TRP A 208 -8.46 -8.38 -4.69
C TRP A 208 -7.04 -8.90 -4.95
N MET A 209 -6.05 -8.07 -4.68
CA MET A 209 -4.64 -8.44 -4.80
C MET A 209 -4.16 -9.03 -3.47
N GLN A 210 -3.73 -10.29 -3.51
CA GLN A 210 -3.32 -11.03 -2.32
C GLN A 210 -2.05 -10.46 -1.67
N LEU A 211 -1.66 -11.01 -0.54
CA LEU A 211 -0.47 -10.60 0.21
C LEU A 211 0.78 -10.55 -0.70
N GLY A 212 1.49 -9.42 -0.64
CA GLY A 212 2.68 -9.14 -1.45
C GLY A 212 2.40 -8.76 -2.92
N VAL A 213 1.14 -8.77 -3.36
CA VAL A 213 0.75 -8.32 -4.71
C VAL A 213 0.33 -6.86 -4.63
N ILE A 214 1.27 -5.97 -4.95
CA ILE A 214 1.10 -4.51 -4.82
C ILE A 214 1.37 -3.85 -6.18
N HIS A 215 0.41 -3.11 -6.71
CA HIS A 215 0.57 -2.35 -7.94
C HIS A 215 -0.33 -1.10 -7.98
N PHE A 216 0.18 0.04 -7.51
CA PHE A 216 -0.62 1.26 -7.33
C PHE A 216 -1.21 1.83 -8.63
N GLU A 217 -0.48 1.80 -9.75
CA GLU A 217 -0.98 2.35 -11.02
C GLU A 217 -2.17 1.53 -11.56
N ALA A 218 -2.04 0.20 -11.62
CA ALA A 218 -3.14 -0.70 -11.96
C ALA A 218 -4.31 -0.62 -10.96
N ALA A 219 -4.05 -0.43 -9.65
CA ALA A 219 -5.10 -0.16 -8.68
C ALA A 219 -5.85 1.15 -8.96
N GLN A 220 -5.13 2.21 -9.31
CA GLN A 220 -5.74 3.49 -9.69
C GLN A 220 -6.61 3.32 -10.95
N ARG A 221 -6.11 2.61 -11.95
CA ARG A 221 -6.83 2.28 -13.17
C ARG A 221 -8.13 1.50 -12.90
N ALA A 222 -8.08 0.49 -12.04
CA ALA A 222 -9.26 -0.27 -11.62
C ALA A 222 -10.29 0.60 -10.89
N ARG A 223 -9.82 1.46 -9.97
CA ARG A 223 -10.68 2.41 -9.25
C ARG A 223 -11.38 3.40 -10.19
N GLU A 224 -10.66 3.96 -11.15
CA GLU A 224 -11.22 4.87 -12.16
C GLU A 224 -12.28 4.20 -13.04
N ALA A 225 -12.14 2.89 -13.27
CA ALA A 225 -13.13 2.08 -13.97
C ALA A 225 -14.33 1.65 -13.08
N GLY A 226 -14.34 2.04 -11.80
CA GLY A 226 -15.44 1.79 -10.87
C GLY A 226 -15.30 0.51 -10.02
N LEU A 227 -14.16 -0.18 -10.07
CA LEU A 227 -13.92 -1.35 -9.23
C LEU A 227 -13.52 -0.92 -7.82
N LEU A 228 -13.97 -1.68 -6.81
CA LEU A 228 -13.33 -1.65 -5.50
C LEU A 228 -11.99 -2.38 -5.59
N VAL A 229 -10.95 -1.80 -5.01
CA VAL A 229 -9.60 -2.39 -5.02
C VAL A 229 -9.20 -2.75 -3.61
N VAL A 230 -8.96 -4.03 -3.36
CA VAL A 230 -8.30 -4.50 -2.14
C VAL A 230 -6.89 -4.91 -2.52
N MET A 231 -5.88 -4.47 -1.76
CA MET A 231 -4.48 -4.73 -2.06
C MET A 231 -3.72 -5.12 -0.80
N ASP A 232 -2.81 -6.09 -0.96
CA ASP A 232 -1.99 -6.65 0.12
C ASP A 232 -2.82 -7.20 1.29
N ARG A 233 -3.88 -7.96 0.95
CA ARG A 233 -4.76 -8.61 1.94
C ARG A 233 -5.07 -10.04 1.52
N CYS A 234 -5.23 -10.94 2.47
CA CYS A 234 -5.68 -12.30 2.16
C CYS A 234 -7.17 -12.45 2.41
N MET A 235 -7.95 -12.82 1.38
CA MET A 235 -9.40 -13.07 1.53
C MET A 235 -9.71 -14.07 2.64
N LYS A 236 -8.94 -15.15 2.79
CA LYS A 236 -9.12 -16.14 3.87
C LYS A 236 -8.94 -15.52 5.26
N ILE A 237 -7.85 -14.77 5.48
CA ILE A 237 -7.55 -14.16 6.77
C ILE A 237 -8.62 -13.12 7.12
N GLU A 238 -8.96 -12.25 6.17
CA GLU A 238 -9.97 -11.22 6.39
C GLU A 238 -11.37 -11.82 6.60
N HIS A 239 -11.73 -12.88 5.86
CA HIS A 239 -12.97 -13.63 6.09
C HIS A 239 -13.02 -14.22 7.51
N GLN A 240 -11.95 -14.86 7.96
CA GLN A 240 -11.87 -15.42 9.31
C GLN A 240 -12.01 -14.33 10.38
N ARG A 241 -11.31 -13.21 10.22
CA ARG A 241 -11.30 -12.09 11.16
C ARG A 241 -12.66 -11.38 11.23
N LEU A 242 -13.27 -11.11 10.08
CA LEU A 242 -14.43 -10.21 9.95
C LEU A 242 -15.78 -10.92 10.00
N LEU A 243 -15.86 -12.20 9.60
CA LEU A 243 -17.11 -12.94 9.47
C LEU A 243 -17.25 -14.12 10.43
N ARG A 244 -16.17 -14.72 10.93
CA ARG A 244 -16.29 -15.87 11.85
C ARG A 244 -16.45 -15.50 13.32
N THR A 245 -16.16 -14.25 13.71
CA THR A 245 -16.32 -13.82 15.10
C THR A 245 -17.78 -13.47 15.36
N GLY A 246 -18.57 -14.49 15.71
CA GLY A 246 -19.99 -14.42 15.98
C GLY A 246 -20.63 -15.80 16.20
N ALA A 247 -19.92 -16.71 16.87
CA ALA A 247 -20.45 -17.97 17.40
C ALA A 247 -20.37 -17.95 18.92
#